data_AF-R1FYR5-F1
#
_entry.id   AF-R1FYR5-F1
#
_cell.length_a   1.000
_cell.length_b   1.000
_cell.length_c   1.000
_cell.angle_alpha   90.00
_cell.angle_beta   90.00
_cell.angle_gamma   90.00
#
_symmetry.space_group_name_H-M   'P 1'
#
loop_
_entity.id
_entity.type
_entity.pdbx_description
1 polymer ?
#
loop_
_entity_poly.entity_id
_entity_poly.type
_entity_poly.pdbx_seq_one_letter_code
_entity_poly.pdbx_strand_id
1 'polypeptide(L)'
;MAHQRSHSTSEGLKGPHSVSLKVLRLSRPSLAHSFPLPQPTEPDEFTISPKASLAYPTADPKDPFIVTPLLKLPEAFGSAYVGEAFSCTLCANNELLQGDESKTVSGVKIAADMQTPSTPSGIPLELEPSDDADAAQAIVGVGQSVQKILTFDLKEEGSHTLAVTVTYTETQMAGEGKAASGRVRTFRKLYQFVAQQLISVKTKTSELTSKNGLSKFVLEAQLENLGEGSLSLE
;
A
#
# COMPACT_ATOMS: atom_id res chain seq x y z
N MET A 1 21.55 -2.72 -18.87
CA MET A 1 21.27 -1.36 -19.37
C MET A 1 20.80 -0.53 -18.19
N ALA A 2 21.54 0.52 -17.83
CA ALA A 2 21.33 1.27 -16.60
C ALA A 2 20.14 2.25 -16.76
N HIS A 3 19.16 2.17 -15.86
CA HIS A 3 18.03 3.09 -15.82
C HIS A 3 18.50 4.52 -15.51
N GLN A 4 18.36 5.40 -16.48
CA GLN A 4 18.60 6.83 -16.34
C GLN A 4 17.46 7.44 -15.51
N ARG A 5 17.77 7.86 -14.28
CA ARG A 5 16.83 8.61 -13.43
C ARG A 5 16.55 9.97 -14.09
N SER A 6 15.31 10.16 -14.55
CA SER A 6 14.82 11.46 -14.98
C SER A 6 14.76 12.40 -13.77
N HIS A 7 15.63 13.41 -13.75
CA HIS A 7 15.59 14.48 -12.75
C HIS A 7 14.56 15.52 -13.19
N SER A 8 13.51 15.71 -12.38
CA SER A 8 12.52 16.77 -12.57
C SER A 8 13.16 18.15 -12.37
N THR A 9 13.04 18.98 -13.41
CA THR A 9 13.49 20.37 -13.46
C THR A 9 12.43 21.29 -12.86
N SER A 10 12.66 21.78 -11.64
CA SER A 10 12.16 23.08 -11.21
C SER A 10 13.28 23.82 -10.48
N GLU A 11 13.68 24.95 -11.06
CA GLU A 11 14.74 25.83 -10.59
C GLU A 11 14.22 26.81 -9.55
N GLY A 12 14.97 26.92 -8.45
CA GLY A 12 14.72 27.85 -7.35
C GLY A 12 15.80 27.73 -6.28
N LEU A 13 17.04 28.12 -6.60
CA LEU A 13 18.21 28.23 -5.69
C LEU A 13 18.40 26.99 -4.79
N LYS A 14 18.99 25.93 -5.36
CA LYS A 14 19.08 24.56 -4.83
C LYS A 14 20.13 24.41 -3.71
N GLY A 15 19.80 24.85 -2.50
CA GLY A 15 20.33 24.21 -1.30
C GLY A 15 19.67 22.83 -1.09
N PRO A 16 20.29 21.88 -0.38
CA PRO A 16 19.61 20.63 0.00
C PRO A 16 18.32 20.92 0.78
N HIS A 17 17.32 20.04 0.67
CA HIS A 17 16.10 20.15 1.46
C HIS A 17 16.36 19.67 2.89
N SER A 18 15.84 20.41 3.87
CA SER A 18 15.93 20.07 5.30
C SER A 18 14.86 19.05 5.73
N VAL A 19 13.98 18.67 4.79
CA VAL A 19 12.96 17.63 4.97
C VAL A 19 13.18 16.53 3.95
N SER A 20 13.16 15.28 4.40
CA SER A 20 13.15 14.09 3.53
C SER A 20 11.75 13.49 3.44
N LEU A 21 11.44 12.83 2.32
CA LEU A 21 10.23 12.02 2.17
C LEU A 21 10.61 10.55 2.05
N LYS A 22 10.03 9.73 2.93
CA LYS A 22 10.03 8.26 2.88
C LYS A 22 8.61 7.77 2.61
N VAL A 23 8.48 6.74 1.78
CA VAL A 23 7.19 6.13 1.40
C VAL A 23 7.31 4.64 1.60
N LEU A 24 6.37 4.04 2.34
CA LEU A 24 6.31 2.61 2.57
C LEU A 24 4.91 2.09 2.27
N ARG A 25 4.82 1.01 1.49
CA ARG A 25 3.56 0.28 1.29
C ARG A 25 3.18 -0.41 2.59
N LEU A 26 1.91 -0.31 2.96
CA LEU A 26 1.37 -0.99 4.13
C LEU A 26 0.90 -2.39 3.73
N SER A 27 1.35 -3.40 4.47
CA SER A 27 0.85 -4.77 4.33
C SER A 27 -0.46 -4.93 5.10
N ARG A 28 -1.44 -5.58 4.49
CA ARG A 28 -2.65 -6.00 5.21
C ARG A 28 -2.43 -7.36 5.87
N PRO A 29 -2.73 -7.51 7.17
CA PRO A 29 -2.87 -8.83 7.76
C PRO A 29 -3.98 -9.61 7.05
N SER A 30 -3.78 -10.91 6.85
CA SER A 30 -4.79 -11.82 6.31
C SER A 30 -4.96 -13.04 7.21
N LEU A 31 -6.06 -13.76 7.07
CA LEU A 31 -6.29 -14.97 7.86
C LEU A 31 -5.26 -16.04 7.51
N ALA A 32 -4.69 -16.67 8.53
CA ALA A 32 -3.71 -17.71 8.37
C ALA A 32 -4.39 -19.00 7.91
N HIS A 33 -3.80 -19.66 6.93
CA HIS A 33 -4.28 -20.95 6.46
C HIS A 33 -3.68 -22.08 7.32
N SER A 34 -4.49 -23.07 7.66
CA SER A 34 -4.05 -24.33 8.24
C SER A 34 -4.41 -25.50 7.32
N PHE A 35 -3.46 -26.41 7.14
CA PHE A 35 -3.68 -27.64 6.39
C PHE A 35 -3.60 -28.81 7.38
N PRO A 36 -4.72 -29.17 8.02
CA PRO A 36 -4.73 -30.23 9.02
C PRO A 36 -4.31 -31.56 8.38
N LEU A 37 -3.48 -32.33 9.08
CA LEU A 37 -3.10 -33.66 8.64
C LEU A 37 -4.31 -34.58 8.61
N PRO A 38 -4.39 -35.49 7.62
CA PRO A 38 -5.44 -36.50 7.57
C PRO A 38 -5.51 -37.31 8.87
N GLN A 39 -6.73 -37.68 9.28
CA GLN A 39 -6.88 -38.60 10.40
C GLN A 39 -6.43 -40.01 9.99
N PRO A 40 -5.50 -40.63 10.74
CA PRO A 40 -5.08 -41.99 10.48
C PRO A 40 -6.24 -42.95 10.79
N THR A 41 -6.54 -43.86 9.87
CA THR A 41 -7.55 -44.90 10.07
C THR A 41 -7.12 -45.92 11.14
N GLU A 42 -5.82 -46.22 11.18
CA GLU A 42 -5.16 -47.14 12.13
C GLU A 42 -3.85 -46.48 12.58
N PRO A 43 -3.79 -45.86 13.78
CA PRO A 43 -2.58 -45.20 14.25
C PRO A 43 -1.52 -46.22 14.70
N ASP A 44 -0.36 -46.21 14.05
CA ASP A 44 0.87 -46.92 14.43
C ASP A 44 1.87 -46.00 15.17
N GLU A 45 2.99 -46.52 15.68
CA GLU A 45 4.01 -45.77 16.44
C GLU A 45 4.59 -44.57 15.67
N PHE A 46 4.63 -44.64 14.34
CA PHE A 46 5.13 -43.56 13.47
C PHE A 46 4.08 -42.52 13.09
N THR A 47 2.87 -42.62 13.64
CA THR A 47 1.75 -41.75 13.27
C THR A 47 1.91 -40.36 13.86
N ILE A 48 2.02 -39.35 12.98
CA ILE A 48 2.08 -37.95 13.39
C ILE A 48 0.69 -37.52 13.86
N SER A 49 0.61 -36.97 15.07
CA SER A 49 -0.66 -36.44 15.60
C SER A 49 -1.18 -35.31 14.70
N PRO A 50 -2.47 -35.30 14.30
CA PRO A 50 -3.07 -34.18 13.57
C PRO A 50 -3.00 -32.83 14.30
N LYS A 51 -2.79 -32.85 15.62
CA LYS A 51 -2.52 -31.63 16.40
C LYS A 51 -1.21 -30.94 16.01
N ALA A 52 -0.24 -31.67 15.44
CA ALA A 52 1.04 -31.12 15.03
C ALA A 52 0.95 -30.16 13.82
N SER A 53 -0.13 -30.25 13.03
CA SER A 53 -0.39 -29.34 11.89
C SER A 53 -1.26 -28.14 12.22
N LEU A 54 -1.70 -28.00 13.48
CA LEU A 54 -2.55 -26.89 13.87
C LEU A 54 -1.74 -25.60 13.90
N ALA A 55 -2.20 -24.59 13.15
CA ALA A 55 -1.64 -23.24 13.24
C ALA A 55 -1.96 -22.57 14.59
N TYR A 56 -2.99 -23.04 15.30
CA TYR A 56 -3.39 -22.56 16.62
C TYR A 56 -3.58 -23.72 17.62
N PRO A 57 -2.93 -23.71 18.80
CA PRO A 57 -2.94 -24.86 19.72
C PRO A 57 -4.33 -25.34 20.20
N THR A 58 -5.33 -24.46 20.20
CA THR A 58 -6.70 -24.82 20.63
C THR A 58 -7.66 -25.09 19.46
N ALA A 59 -7.17 -25.10 18.21
CA ALA A 59 -8.00 -25.46 17.07
C ALA A 59 -8.40 -26.94 17.13
N ASP A 60 -9.60 -27.26 16.64
CA ASP A 60 -10.03 -28.66 16.54
C ASP A 60 -9.34 -29.29 15.33
N PRO A 61 -8.48 -30.31 15.51
CA PRO A 61 -7.84 -31.01 14.38
C PRO A 61 -8.83 -31.78 13.50
N LYS A 62 -10.09 -31.89 13.90
CA LYS A 62 -11.16 -32.48 13.08
C LYS A 62 -11.83 -31.49 12.14
N ASP A 63 -11.61 -30.18 12.34
CA ASP A 63 -12.17 -29.17 11.46
C ASP A 63 -11.38 -29.15 10.13
N PRO A 64 -11.99 -29.51 8.99
CA PRO A 64 -11.31 -29.49 7.70
C PRO A 64 -11.16 -28.06 7.13
N PHE A 65 -11.71 -27.04 7.80
CA PHE A 65 -11.69 -25.68 7.30
C PHE A 65 -10.28 -25.11 7.27
N ILE A 66 -9.85 -24.65 6.09
CA ILE A 66 -8.47 -24.25 5.85
C ILE A 66 -8.14 -22.87 6.40
N VAL A 67 -9.11 -22.06 6.80
CA VAL A 67 -8.90 -20.68 7.27
C VAL A 67 -9.04 -20.63 8.78
N THR A 68 -8.01 -20.11 9.45
CA THR A 68 -7.99 -19.99 10.91
C THR A 68 -8.35 -18.56 11.35
N PRO A 69 -8.81 -18.35 12.60
CA PRO A 69 -9.08 -17.01 13.12
C PRO A 69 -7.81 -16.19 13.41
N LEU A 70 -6.62 -16.71 13.10
CA LEU A 70 -5.36 -16.01 13.31
C LEU A 70 -5.06 -15.10 12.13
N LEU A 71 -4.57 -13.89 12.41
CA LEU A 71 -4.04 -13.01 11.38
C LEU A 71 -2.54 -13.21 11.24
N LYS A 72 -2.08 -13.35 9.99
CA LYS A 72 -0.66 -13.34 9.64
C LYS A 72 -0.34 -12.13 8.77
N LEU A 73 0.87 -11.60 8.92
CA LEU A 73 1.40 -10.65 7.96
C LEU A 73 1.96 -11.42 6.75
N PRO A 74 1.84 -10.88 5.53
CA PRO A 74 2.53 -11.42 4.37
C PRO A 74 4.05 -11.49 4.61
N GLU A 75 4.67 -12.59 4.20
CA GLU A 75 6.12 -12.82 4.35
C GLU A 75 6.96 -11.89 3.47
N ALA A 76 6.36 -11.35 2.41
CA ALA A 76 6.98 -10.39 1.50
C ALA A 76 5.97 -9.38 0.98
N PHE A 77 6.49 -8.26 0.47
CA PHE A 77 5.69 -7.32 -0.31
C PHE A 77 5.39 -7.95 -1.68
N GLY A 78 4.15 -8.44 -1.84
CA GLY A 78 3.70 -9.07 -3.09
C GLY A 78 3.49 -8.06 -4.22
N SER A 79 3.11 -8.56 -5.39
CA SER A 79 2.64 -7.72 -6.50
C SER A 79 1.41 -6.89 -6.09
N ALA A 80 1.14 -5.81 -6.82
CA ALA A 80 -0.09 -5.05 -6.65
C ALA A 80 -1.13 -5.56 -7.64
N TYR A 81 -2.33 -5.85 -7.17
CA TYR A 81 -3.38 -6.48 -7.97
C TYR A 81 -4.60 -5.58 -8.17
N VAL A 82 -5.20 -5.66 -9.36
CA VAL A 82 -6.50 -5.04 -9.63
C VAL A 82 -7.55 -5.65 -8.71
N GLY A 83 -8.34 -4.79 -8.08
CA GLY A 83 -9.33 -5.14 -7.06
C GLY A 83 -8.82 -4.99 -5.62
N GLU A 84 -7.51 -4.82 -5.42
CA GLU A 84 -6.97 -4.54 -4.09
C GLU A 84 -6.99 -3.04 -3.77
N ALA A 85 -7.10 -2.70 -2.49
CA ALA A 85 -6.85 -1.35 -2.02
C ALA A 85 -5.35 -1.16 -1.72
N PHE A 86 -4.67 -0.34 -2.51
CA PHE A 86 -3.28 0.02 -2.31
C PHE A 86 -3.17 1.05 -1.18
N SER A 87 -2.47 0.70 -0.09
CA SER A 87 -2.24 1.59 1.04
C SER A 87 -0.76 1.88 1.25
N CYS A 88 -0.43 3.13 1.54
CA CYS A 88 0.94 3.57 1.83
C CYS A 88 0.97 4.53 3.01
N THR A 89 2.09 4.54 3.73
CA THR A 89 2.43 5.63 4.64
C THR A 89 3.48 6.55 4.02
N LEU A 90 3.24 7.85 4.16
CA LEU A 90 4.11 8.94 3.73
C LEU A 90 4.70 9.59 4.98
N CYS A 91 6.02 9.60 5.10
CA CYS A 91 6.72 10.21 6.24
C CYS A 91 7.61 11.34 5.75
N ALA A 92 7.25 12.58 6.10
CA ALA A 92 8.09 13.76 5.93
C ALA A 92 8.94 13.96 7.18
N ASN A 93 10.24 13.71 7.11
CA ASN A 93 11.15 13.74 8.26
C ASN A 93 11.96 15.03 8.26
N ASN A 94 12.07 15.67 9.42
CA ASN A 94 12.97 16.79 9.61
C ASN A 94 14.41 16.27 9.80
N GLU A 95 15.28 16.55 8.82
CA GLU A 95 16.67 16.07 8.75
C GLU A 95 17.68 17.13 9.25
N LEU A 96 17.22 18.17 9.95
CA LEU A 96 18.13 19.07 10.65
C LEU A 96 18.96 18.28 11.68
N LEU A 97 20.17 18.75 11.95
CA LEU A 97 21.04 18.12 12.95
C LEU A 97 20.69 18.63 14.35
N GLN A 98 20.75 17.75 15.35
CA GLN A 98 20.60 18.17 16.73
C GLN A 98 21.69 19.17 17.10
N GLY A 99 21.30 20.35 17.60
CA GLY A 99 22.20 21.46 17.91
C GLY A 99 22.37 22.51 16.81
N ASP A 100 21.81 22.29 15.62
CA ASP A 100 21.74 23.33 14.58
C ASP A 100 20.51 24.23 14.81
N GLU A 101 20.67 25.28 15.63
CA GLU A 101 19.63 26.28 15.88
C GLU A 101 19.57 27.37 14.81
N SER A 102 20.37 27.27 13.74
CA SER A 102 20.36 28.26 12.67
C SER A 102 19.06 28.26 11.87
N LYS A 103 18.30 27.15 11.93
CA LYS A 103 17.09 26.93 11.15
C LYS A 103 16.03 26.17 11.93
N THR A 104 14.78 26.43 11.60
CA THR A 104 13.62 25.67 12.06
C THR A 104 12.71 25.28 10.90
N VAL A 105 12.04 24.14 11.00
CA VAL A 105 11.09 23.63 10.01
C VAL A 105 9.68 23.68 10.60
N SER A 106 8.75 24.29 9.88
CA SER A 106 7.35 24.37 10.28
C SER A 106 6.40 24.24 9.09
N GLY A 107 5.13 23.96 9.40
CA GLY A 107 4.06 23.92 8.40
C GLY A 107 4.30 22.91 7.29
N VAL A 108 4.77 21.71 7.67
CA VAL A 108 4.97 20.60 6.74
C VAL A 108 3.61 20.08 6.27
N LYS A 109 3.36 20.16 4.97
CA LYS A 109 2.16 19.66 4.30
C LYS A 109 2.54 18.63 3.26
N ILE A 110 1.78 17.54 3.23
CA ILE A 110 1.94 16.46 2.26
C ILE A 110 0.67 16.44 1.40
N ALA A 111 0.84 16.44 0.09
CA ALA A 111 -0.23 16.21 -0.88
C ALA A 111 0.19 15.05 -1.78
N ALA A 112 -0.76 14.21 -2.18
CA ALA A 112 -0.51 13.07 -3.04
C ALA A 112 -1.54 12.97 -4.16
N ASP A 113 -1.08 12.63 -5.36
CA ASP A 113 -1.92 12.32 -6.51
C ASP A 113 -1.59 10.91 -7.02
N MET A 114 -2.60 10.16 -7.44
CA MET A 114 -2.41 8.89 -8.14
C MET A 114 -2.62 9.07 -9.65
N GLN A 115 -1.60 8.82 -10.44
CA GLN A 115 -1.70 8.76 -11.90
C GLN A 115 -1.98 7.33 -12.32
N THR A 116 -3.10 7.12 -13.00
CA THR A 116 -3.50 5.82 -13.55
C THR A 116 -3.27 5.81 -15.07
N PRO A 117 -3.30 4.64 -15.73
CA PRO A 117 -3.26 4.55 -17.19
C PRO A 117 -4.37 5.36 -17.87
N SER A 118 -5.61 5.36 -17.32
CA SER A 118 -6.73 6.15 -17.84
C SER A 118 -6.61 7.65 -17.54
N THR A 119 -5.99 8.01 -16.39
CA THR A 119 -5.94 9.38 -15.86
C THR A 119 -4.50 9.80 -15.58
N PRO A 120 -3.72 10.10 -16.64
CA PRO A 120 -2.30 10.45 -16.49
C PRO A 120 -2.08 11.82 -15.81
N SER A 121 -3.11 12.68 -15.77
CA SER A 121 -3.05 13.98 -15.07
C SER A 121 -2.98 13.83 -13.54
N GLY A 122 -3.39 12.68 -13.00
CA GLY A 122 -3.43 12.41 -11.58
C GLY A 122 -4.80 12.67 -10.95
N ILE A 123 -5.14 11.82 -9.98
CA ILE A 123 -6.32 11.90 -9.13
C ILE A 123 -5.84 12.28 -7.73
N PRO A 124 -6.25 13.44 -7.17
CA PRO A 124 -5.88 13.82 -5.81
C PRO A 124 -6.34 12.78 -4.79
N LEU A 125 -5.47 12.45 -3.84
CA LEU A 125 -5.75 11.47 -2.79
C LEU A 125 -6.04 12.17 -1.46
N GLU A 126 -7.02 11.62 -0.75
CA GLU A 126 -7.26 11.98 0.64
C GLU A 126 -6.23 11.29 1.54
N LEU A 127 -5.71 12.03 2.51
CA LEU A 127 -4.65 11.59 3.41
C LEU A 127 -5.16 11.60 4.85
N GLU A 128 -4.88 10.52 5.58
CA GLU A 128 -5.23 10.36 6.98
C GLU A 128 -3.99 10.46 7.89
N PRO A 129 -4.08 11.08 9.09
CA PRO A 129 -5.21 11.91 9.54
C PRO A 129 -5.37 13.14 8.64
N SER A 130 -6.56 13.73 8.59
CA SER A 130 -6.77 14.99 7.86
C SER A 130 -5.89 16.10 8.44
N ASP A 131 -5.62 17.14 7.65
CA ASP A 131 -4.88 18.31 8.14
C ASP A 131 -5.78 19.14 9.06
N ASP A 132 -5.50 19.12 10.36
CA ASP A 132 -6.07 20.11 11.27
C ASP A 132 -5.42 21.49 11.01
N ALA A 133 -6.22 22.55 11.09
CA ALA A 133 -5.76 23.92 10.86
C ALA A 133 -4.57 24.31 11.77
N ASP A 134 -4.50 23.75 12.97
CA ASP A 134 -3.41 23.97 13.93
C ASP A 134 -2.12 23.18 13.58
N ALA A 135 -2.25 22.00 12.96
CA ALA A 135 -1.09 21.21 12.53
C ALA A 135 -0.33 21.88 11.36
N ALA A 136 -1.03 22.69 10.56
CA ALA A 136 -0.47 23.40 9.41
C ALA A 136 0.55 24.49 9.77
N GLN A 137 0.67 24.88 11.04
CA GLN A 137 1.65 25.86 11.52
C GLN A 137 2.59 25.28 12.60
N ALA A 138 2.39 24.03 13.00
CA ALA A 138 3.21 23.39 14.02
C ALA A 138 4.68 23.32 13.58
N ILE A 139 5.57 23.61 14.53
CA ILE A 139 7.01 23.41 14.37
C ILE A 139 7.28 21.92 14.47
N VAL A 140 7.95 21.36 13.47
CA VAL A 140 8.36 19.95 13.47
C VAL A 140 9.73 19.88 14.12
N GLY A 141 9.81 19.24 15.28
CA GLY A 141 11.06 19.08 16.02
C GLY A 141 12.16 18.41 15.19
N VAL A 142 13.41 18.66 15.55
CA VAL A 142 14.57 18.03 14.90
C VAL A 142 14.47 16.51 15.05
N GLY A 143 14.61 15.78 13.94
CA GLY A 143 14.45 14.32 13.91
C GLY A 143 13.02 13.81 14.05
N GLN A 144 12.02 14.68 14.16
CA GLN A 144 10.60 14.29 14.15
C GLN A 144 10.07 14.18 12.72
N SER A 145 8.93 13.50 12.57
CA SER A 145 8.30 13.26 11.28
C SER A 145 6.81 13.56 11.30
N VAL A 146 6.31 14.12 10.20
CA VAL A 146 4.88 14.18 9.90
C VAL A 146 4.52 12.97 9.07
N GLN A 147 3.61 12.14 9.58
CA GLN A 147 3.17 10.91 8.94
C GLN A 147 1.74 11.06 8.44
N LYS A 148 1.50 10.61 7.21
CA LYS A 148 0.17 10.45 6.62
C LYS A 148 0.02 9.05 6.05
N ILE A 149 -1.22 8.60 5.93
CA ILE A 149 -1.59 7.33 5.31
C ILE A 149 -2.52 7.66 4.15
N LEU A 150 -2.34 6.97 3.04
CA LEU A 150 -3.26 6.99 1.92
C LEU A 150 -3.78 5.59 1.64
N THR A 151 -4.98 5.53 1.10
CA THR A 151 -5.57 4.31 0.54
C THR A 151 -6.17 4.64 -0.83
N PHE A 152 -5.90 3.79 -1.81
CA PHE A 152 -6.37 3.96 -3.19
C PHE A 152 -6.76 2.61 -3.78
N ASP A 153 -7.97 2.49 -4.33
CA ASP A 153 -8.45 1.25 -4.93
C ASP A 153 -7.89 1.07 -6.35
N LEU A 154 -7.18 -0.03 -6.59
CA LEU A 154 -6.64 -0.37 -7.91
C LEU A 154 -7.75 -0.95 -8.79
N LYS A 155 -8.24 -0.14 -9.72
CA LYS A 155 -9.35 -0.51 -10.63
C LYS A 155 -8.90 -0.89 -12.03
N GLU A 156 -7.65 -0.58 -12.36
CA GLU A 156 -7.11 -0.73 -13.70
C GLU A 156 -5.78 -1.47 -13.64
N GLU A 157 -5.51 -2.27 -14.66
CA GLU A 157 -4.21 -2.90 -14.85
C GLU A 157 -3.21 -1.91 -15.46
N GLY A 158 -1.92 -2.13 -15.19
CA GLY A 158 -0.83 -1.37 -15.80
C GLY A 158 -0.14 -0.40 -14.84
N SER A 159 0.57 0.56 -15.44
CA SER A 159 1.49 1.45 -14.71
C SER A 159 0.75 2.53 -13.93
N HIS A 160 0.96 2.55 -12.62
CA HIS A 160 0.48 3.57 -11.70
C HIS A 160 1.65 4.41 -11.19
N THR A 161 1.46 5.71 -11.02
CA THR A 161 2.47 6.60 -10.44
C THR A 161 1.88 7.40 -9.28
N LEU A 162 2.40 7.16 -8.08
CA LEU A 162 2.12 7.95 -6.90
C LEU A 162 3.01 9.19 -6.90
N ALA A 163 2.39 10.36 -7.10
CA ALA A 163 3.06 11.65 -7.11
C ALA A 163 2.87 12.36 -5.76
N VAL A 164 3.93 12.47 -4.97
CA VAL A 164 3.88 13.08 -3.64
C VAL A 164 4.58 14.43 -3.65
N THR A 165 3.86 15.46 -3.24
CA THR A 165 4.36 16.83 -3.09
C THR A 165 4.46 17.17 -1.60
N VAL A 166 5.64 17.58 -1.16
CA VAL A 166 5.88 18.05 0.21
C VAL A 166 6.20 19.53 0.16
N THR A 167 5.45 20.31 0.93
CA THR A 167 5.65 21.75 1.11
C THR A 167 5.94 22.04 2.58
N TYR A 168 6.93 22.86 2.88
CA TYR A 168 7.28 23.23 4.24
C TYR A 168 7.87 24.64 4.29
N THR A 169 7.91 25.24 5.47
CA THR A 169 8.58 26.53 5.71
C THR A 169 9.89 26.28 6.44
N GLU A 170 10.98 26.81 5.88
CA GLU A 170 12.30 26.84 6.49
C GLU A 170 12.55 28.25 7.02
N THR A 171 12.67 28.41 8.34
CA THR A 171 12.90 29.71 8.97
C THR A 171 14.33 29.78 9.48
N GLN A 172 15.11 30.74 8.99
CA GLN A 172 16.43 31.04 9.52
C GLN A 172 16.31 31.83 10.83
N MET A 173 17.13 31.50 11.82
CA MET A 173 17.16 32.16 13.12
C MET A 173 18.39 33.09 13.20
N ALA A 174 18.21 34.32 13.66
CA ALA A 174 19.27 35.33 13.77
C ALA A 174 20.07 35.27 15.08
N GLY A 175 19.92 34.21 15.88
CA GLY A 175 20.36 34.15 17.28
C GLY A 175 19.33 34.78 18.23
N GLU A 176 19.34 34.36 19.50
CA GLU A 176 18.40 34.80 20.56
C GLU A 176 16.91 34.49 20.29
N GLY A 177 16.60 33.39 19.60
CA GLY A 177 15.21 32.95 19.36
C GLY A 177 14.40 33.85 18.43
N LYS A 178 15.02 34.84 17.77
CA LYS A 178 14.35 35.72 16.81
C LYS A 178 14.47 35.17 15.38
N ALA A 179 13.32 34.97 14.74
CA ALA A 179 13.24 34.58 13.35
C ALA A 179 13.77 35.70 12.44
N ALA A 180 14.73 35.36 11.57
CA ALA A 180 15.35 36.30 10.63
C ALA A 180 14.56 36.36 9.32
N SER A 181 14.19 35.19 8.77
CA SER A 181 13.50 35.06 7.49
C SER A 181 12.89 33.67 7.36
N GLY A 182 11.63 33.59 6.92
CA GLY A 182 10.94 32.34 6.57
C GLY A 182 10.87 32.16 5.06
N ARG A 183 11.28 30.99 4.55
CA ARG A 183 11.20 30.63 3.13
C ARG A 183 10.38 29.35 2.96
N VAL A 184 9.32 29.43 2.15
CA VAL A 184 8.56 28.24 1.74
C VAL A 184 9.34 27.46 0.70
N ARG A 185 9.44 26.14 0.91
CA ARG A 185 10.14 25.20 0.03
C ARG A 185 9.20 24.05 -0.30
N THR A 186 9.22 23.65 -1.56
CA THR A 186 8.40 22.54 -2.07
C THR A 186 9.26 21.60 -2.89
N PHE A 187 9.00 20.30 -2.79
CA PHE A 187 9.55 19.30 -3.71
C PHE A 187 8.51 18.23 -4.03
N ARG A 188 8.64 17.60 -5.19
CA ARG A 188 7.76 16.54 -5.66
C ARG A 188 8.57 15.29 -6.01
N LYS A 189 8.14 14.13 -5.53
CA LYS A 189 8.71 12.81 -5.87
C LYS A 189 7.65 11.92 -6.49
N LEU A 190 8.06 11.13 -7.48
CA LEU A 190 7.20 10.19 -8.20
C LEU A 190 7.64 8.76 -7.88
N TYR A 191 6.69 7.90 -7.54
CA TYR A 191 6.90 6.48 -7.26
C TYR A 191 6.03 5.66 -8.21
N GLN A 192 6.66 4.88 -9.08
CA GLN A 192 5.97 4.08 -10.08
C GLN A 192 5.87 2.63 -9.63
N PHE A 193 4.71 2.02 -9.84
CA PHE A 193 4.46 0.60 -9.65
C PHE A 193 3.48 0.08 -10.71
N VAL A 194 3.34 -1.24 -10.82
CA VAL A 194 2.44 -1.87 -11.81
C VAL A 194 1.37 -2.67 -11.09
N ALA A 195 0.11 -2.42 -11.44
CA ALA A 195 -1.02 -3.22 -11.02
C ALA A 195 -1.24 -4.36 -12.04
N GLN A 196 -1.35 -5.60 -11.57
CA GLN A 196 -1.54 -6.80 -12.37
C GLN A 196 -2.95 -7.36 -12.19
N GLN A 197 -3.45 -8.09 -13.18
CA GLN A 197 -4.71 -8.80 -13.03
C GLN A 197 -4.55 -9.98 -12.06
N LEU A 198 -5.45 -10.10 -11.06
CA LEU A 198 -5.44 -11.24 -10.11
C LEU A 198 -6.28 -12.42 -10.60
N ILE A 199 -7.46 -12.15 -11.15
CA ILE A 199 -8.39 -13.17 -11.65
C ILE A 199 -8.74 -12.87 -13.10
N SER A 200 -8.55 -13.83 -14.01
CA SER A 200 -9.13 -13.77 -15.34
C SER A 200 -10.53 -14.37 -15.31
N VAL A 201 -11.52 -13.67 -15.88
CA VAL A 201 -12.88 -14.17 -16.04
C VAL A 201 -13.17 -14.30 -17.53
N LYS A 202 -13.39 -15.53 -18.01
CA LYS A 202 -13.80 -15.80 -19.39
C LYS A 202 -15.21 -16.34 -19.39
N THR A 203 -16.14 -15.65 -20.04
CA THR A 203 -17.54 -16.07 -20.12
C THR A 203 -17.87 -16.58 -21.51
N LYS A 204 -18.74 -17.60 -21.57
CA LYS A 204 -19.22 -18.19 -22.82
C LYS A 204 -20.70 -18.47 -22.70
N THR A 205 -21.47 -17.99 -23.67
CA THR A 205 -22.91 -18.26 -23.76
C THR A 205 -23.19 -19.24 -24.89
N SER A 206 -24.01 -20.25 -24.62
CA SER A 206 -24.45 -21.22 -25.63
C SER A 206 -25.93 -21.56 -25.47
N GLU A 207 -26.63 -21.79 -26.58
CA GLU A 207 -28.02 -22.26 -26.55
C GLU A 207 -28.06 -23.76 -26.20
N LEU A 208 -28.91 -24.11 -25.26
CA LEU A 208 -29.22 -25.49 -24.88
C LEU A 208 -30.48 -25.91 -25.63
N THR A 209 -30.30 -26.80 -26.61
CA THR A 209 -31.40 -27.33 -27.42
C THR A 209 -32.43 -28.02 -26.51
N SER A 210 -33.68 -27.54 -26.55
CA SER A 210 -34.78 -28.04 -25.71
C SER A 210 -35.85 -28.68 -26.58
N LYS A 211 -36.28 -29.89 -26.23
CA LYS A 211 -37.30 -30.66 -26.98
C LYS A 211 -38.71 -30.06 -26.90
N ASN A 212 -38.95 -29.07 -26.04
CA ASN A 212 -40.28 -28.54 -25.73
C ASN A 212 -40.52 -27.09 -26.23
N GLY A 213 -39.73 -26.60 -27.19
CA GLY A 213 -39.97 -25.28 -27.83
C GLY A 213 -39.59 -24.04 -27.01
N LEU A 214 -39.07 -24.22 -25.79
CA LEU A 214 -38.50 -23.13 -24.98
C LEU A 214 -36.99 -23.06 -25.19
N SER A 215 -36.48 -21.96 -25.76
CA SER A 215 -35.04 -21.70 -25.85
C SER A 215 -34.44 -21.61 -24.44
N LYS A 216 -33.44 -22.44 -24.17
CA LYS A 216 -32.65 -22.40 -22.93
C LYS A 216 -31.26 -21.94 -23.29
N PHE A 217 -30.62 -21.16 -22.41
CA PHE A 217 -29.24 -20.72 -22.59
C PHE A 217 -28.41 -21.16 -21.40
N VAL A 218 -27.15 -21.52 -21.67
CA VAL A 218 -26.12 -21.81 -20.67
C VAL A 218 -25.10 -20.70 -20.74
N LEU A 219 -24.78 -20.14 -19.58
CA LEU A 219 -23.67 -19.23 -19.38
C LEU A 219 -22.60 -19.96 -18.56
N GLU A 220 -21.45 -20.19 -19.18
CA GLU A 220 -20.27 -20.74 -18.52
C GLU A 220 -19.33 -19.58 -18.17
N ALA A 221 -18.82 -19.55 -16.93
CA ALA A 221 -17.80 -18.60 -16.49
C ALA A 221 -16.57 -19.39 -16.00
N GLN A 222 -15.44 -19.19 -16.67
CA GLN A 222 -14.15 -19.75 -16.31
C GLN A 222 -13.35 -18.71 -15.54
N LEU A 223 -12.94 -19.05 -14.32
CA LEU A 223 -12.16 -18.21 -13.43
C LEU A 223 -10.75 -18.79 -13.34
N GLU A 224 -9.74 -17.96 -13.61
CA GLU A 224 -8.33 -18.35 -13.58
C GLU A 224 -7.58 -17.43 -12.61
N ASN A 225 -6.96 -18.00 -11.58
CA ASN A 225 -6.09 -17.26 -10.67
C ASN A 225 -4.75 -16.98 -11.37
N LEU A 226 -4.45 -15.71 -11.60
CA LEU A 226 -3.20 -15.22 -12.19
C LEU A 226 -2.20 -14.74 -11.14
N GLY A 227 -2.59 -14.77 -9.86
CA GLY A 227 -1.72 -14.42 -8.74
C GLY A 227 -0.64 -15.45 -8.45
N GLU A 228 0.36 -15.05 -7.66
CA GLU A 228 1.49 -15.91 -7.28
C GLU A 228 1.11 -16.97 -6.22
N GLY A 229 -0.02 -16.77 -5.51
CA GLY A 229 -0.46 -17.64 -4.42
C GLY A 229 -1.93 -18.03 -4.53
N SER A 230 -2.36 -18.92 -3.64
CA SER A 230 -3.78 -19.30 -3.52
C SER A 230 -4.64 -18.09 -3.20
N LEU A 231 -5.77 -17.97 -3.89
CA LEU A 231 -6.78 -16.95 -3.63
C LEU A 231 -7.90 -17.55 -2.78
N SER A 232 -8.27 -16.85 -1.70
CA SER A 232 -9.51 -17.09 -0.95
C SER A 232 -10.43 -15.88 -1.08
N LEU A 233 -11.71 -16.14 -1.29
CA LEU A 233 -12.75 -15.11 -1.21
C LEU A 233 -13.18 -15.02 0.25
N GLU A 234 -13.03 -13.85 0.86
CA GLU A 234 -13.50 -13.53 2.22
C GLU A 234 -14.85 -12.81 2.17
#